data_AF-A0A970VXG9-F1
#
_entry.id   AF-A0A970VXG9-F1
#
_cell.length_a   1.000
_cell.length_b   1.000
_cell.length_c   1.000
_cell.angle_alpha   90.00
_cell.angle_beta   90.00
_cell.angle_gamma   90.00
#
_symmetry.space_group_name_H-M   'P 1'
#
loop_
_entity.id
_entity.type
_entity.pdbx_description
1 polymer ?
#
loop_
_entity_poly.entity_id
_entity_poly.type
_entity_poly.pdbx_seq_one_letter_code
_entity_poly.pdbx_strand_id
1 'polypeptide(L)'
;MYRYADICSQLFTAVHKASHFKDLQFYYFHNCIYDYLYLDASCNSRRTIKTADLMHNLDSEYKAIFVGDAAMAPSELLMVNGNIFWDMGNDEPGITWLKRLAGKFPHNAWLNPIPEAHWDWIHGHQTINMVREIFPMFELTLEGLDRAIKKLMVRK
;
A
#
# COMPACT_ATOMS: atom_id res chain seq x y z
N MET A 1 7.88 13.43 -6.85
CA MET A 1 8.00 11.96 -6.90
C MET A 1 8.52 11.34 -5.60
N TYR A 2 9.28 12.06 -4.74
CA TYR A 2 9.96 11.47 -3.57
C TYR A 2 9.28 11.65 -2.20
N ARG A 3 8.00 12.03 -2.13
CA ARG A 3 7.42 12.60 -0.90
C ARG A 3 7.51 11.69 0.35
N TYR A 4 7.56 10.37 0.17
CA TYR A 4 7.65 9.41 1.27
C TYR A 4 8.75 8.35 1.09
N ALA A 5 9.60 8.47 0.06
CA ALA A 5 10.62 7.47 -0.24
C ALA A 5 11.64 7.32 0.91
N ASP A 6 12.03 8.42 1.53
CA ASP A 6 12.98 8.44 2.65
C ASP A 6 12.38 7.81 3.91
N ILE A 7 11.11 8.07 4.21
CA ILE A 7 10.42 7.48 5.36
C ILE A 7 10.26 5.97 5.17
N CYS A 8 9.85 5.53 3.98
CA CYS A 8 9.82 4.12 3.63
C CYS A 8 11.21 3.49 3.77
N SER A 9 12.26 4.13 3.26
CA SER A 9 13.65 3.66 3.36
C SER A 9 14.12 3.49 4.82
N GLN A 10 13.77 4.44 5.71
CA GLN A 10 14.08 4.34 7.14
C GLN A 10 13.32 3.22 7.83
N LEU A 11 12.01 3.08 7.53
CA LEU A 11 11.20 1.96 8.00
C LEU A 11 11.82 0.62 7.57
N PHE A 12 12.20 0.49 6.30
CA PHE A 12 12.81 -0.72 5.76
C PHE A 12 14.14 -1.04 6.42
N THR A 13 14.97 -0.03 6.66
CA THR A 13 16.24 -0.20 7.39
C THR A 13 16.00 -0.68 8.82
N ALA A 14 14.95 -0.20 9.49
CA ALA A 14 14.59 -0.64 10.84
C ALA A 14 14.06 -2.07 10.85
N VAL A 15 13.17 -2.42 9.91
CA VAL A 15 12.61 -3.78 9.78
C VAL A 15 13.69 -4.80 9.43
N HIS A 16 14.63 -4.46 8.54
CA HIS A 16 15.73 -5.34 8.16
C HIS A 16 16.72 -5.57 9.31
N LYS A 17 16.83 -4.63 10.26
CA LYS A 17 17.63 -4.79 11.49
C LYS A 17 16.92 -5.64 12.55
N ALA A 18 15.59 -5.73 12.51
CA ALA A 18 14.81 -6.58 13.40
C ALA A 18 14.92 -8.05 12.94
N SER A 19 15.76 -8.83 13.63
CA SER A 19 16.26 -10.16 13.22
C SER A 19 15.25 -11.32 13.28
N HIS A 20 13.95 -11.08 13.06
CA HIS A 20 12.88 -12.07 13.32
C HIS A 20 12.00 -12.43 12.12
N PHE A 21 12.31 -11.96 10.90
CA PHE A 21 11.50 -12.28 9.72
C PHE A 21 12.10 -13.46 8.94
N LYS A 22 11.27 -14.47 8.66
CA LYS A 22 11.64 -15.65 7.85
C LYS A 22 11.78 -15.31 6.36
N ASP A 23 10.90 -14.44 5.88
CA ASP A 23 10.90 -13.90 4.51
C ASP A 23 10.34 -12.47 4.56
N LEU A 24 10.92 -11.57 3.79
CA LEU A 24 10.57 -10.15 3.75
C LEU A 24 10.77 -9.64 2.31
N GLN A 25 9.68 -9.20 1.69
CA GLN A 25 9.65 -8.74 0.31
C GLN A 25 9.14 -7.29 0.26
N PHE A 26 9.72 -6.49 -0.63
CA PHE A 26 9.38 -5.07 -0.77
C PHE A 26 8.97 -4.74 -2.20
N TYR A 27 7.89 -3.99 -2.32
CA TYR A 27 7.31 -3.54 -3.59
C TYR A 27 6.86 -2.09 -3.46
N TYR A 28 6.89 -1.37 -4.58
CA TYR A 28 6.55 0.04 -4.66
C TYR A 28 5.39 0.23 -5.64
N PHE A 29 4.59 1.27 -5.43
CA PHE A 29 3.48 1.66 -6.30
C PHE A 29 3.39 3.18 -6.40
N HIS A 30 2.71 3.68 -7.43
CA HIS A 30 2.48 5.10 -7.64
C HIS A 30 0.99 5.41 -7.51
N ASN A 31 0.63 6.20 -6.49
CA ASN A 31 -0.73 6.57 -6.08
C ASN A 31 -1.62 5.40 -5.63
N CYS A 32 -1.84 4.39 -6.46
CA CYS A 32 -2.60 3.18 -6.14
C CYS A 32 -1.89 1.93 -6.69
N ILE A 33 -2.25 0.76 -6.16
CA ILE A 33 -1.82 -0.53 -6.72
C ILE A 33 -2.80 -0.90 -7.85
N TYR A 34 -2.24 -1.23 -9.01
CA TYR A 34 -2.96 -1.68 -10.20
C TYR A 34 -2.40 -3.05 -10.64
N ASP A 35 -2.23 -3.25 -11.94
CA ASP A 35 -1.70 -4.46 -12.58
C ASP A 35 -0.24 -4.73 -12.27
N TYR A 36 0.55 -3.68 -11.99
CA TYR A 36 1.99 -3.79 -11.78
C TYR A 36 2.43 -3.14 -10.47
N LEU A 37 3.40 -3.78 -9.83
CA LEU A 37 4.17 -3.26 -8.72
C LEU A 37 5.61 -3.08 -9.16
N TYR A 38 6.25 -2.02 -8.67
CA TYR A 38 7.64 -1.71 -8.98
C TYR A 38 8.59 -2.36 -7.97
N LEU A 39 9.75 -2.80 -8.45
CA LEU A 39 10.79 -3.44 -7.62
C LEU A 39 11.77 -2.43 -7.02
N ASP A 40 11.68 -1.17 -7.40
CA ASP A 40 12.51 -0.10 -6.85
C ASP A 40 11.74 1.21 -6.68
N ALA A 41 12.27 2.06 -5.80
CA ALA A 41 11.66 3.34 -5.45
C ALA A 41 11.62 4.36 -6.60
N SER A 42 12.38 4.14 -7.69
CA SER A 42 12.30 4.99 -8.87
C SER A 42 11.03 4.74 -9.69
N CYS A 43 10.23 3.72 -9.31
CA CYS A 43 9.03 3.29 -10.02
C CYS A 43 9.31 3.08 -11.52
N ASN A 44 10.45 2.42 -11.81
CA ASN A 44 10.88 2.18 -13.18
C ASN A 44 9.98 1.12 -13.84
N SER A 45 9.29 1.49 -14.92
CA SER A 45 8.39 0.60 -15.67
C SER A 45 9.05 -0.67 -16.18
N ARG A 46 10.37 -0.67 -16.39
CA ARG A 46 11.15 -1.85 -16.80
C ARG A 46 11.44 -2.83 -15.67
N ARG A 47 11.23 -2.43 -14.41
CA ARG A 47 11.49 -3.24 -13.21
C ARG A 47 10.20 -3.40 -12.42
N THR A 48 9.26 -4.12 -13.01
CA THR A 48 7.93 -4.37 -12.48
C THR A 48 7.66 -5.86 -12.33
N ILE A 49 6.72 -6.20 -11.45
CA ILE A 49 6.10 -7.51 -11.31
C ILE A 49 4.59 -7.33 -11.43
N LYS A 50 3.90 -8.31 -12.02
CA LYS A 50 2.44 -8.29 -12.05
C LYS A 50 1.88 -8.52 -10.65
N THR A 51 0.94 -7.68 -10.22
CA THR A 51 0.26 -7.82 -8.93
C THR A 51 -0.45 -9.17 -8.83
N ALA A 52 -1.02 -9.66 -9.93
CA ALA A 52 -1.62 -11.00 -10.00
C ALA A 52 -0.62 -12.12 -9.72
N ASP A 53 0.57 -12.06 -10.32
CA ASP A 53 1.62 -13.08 -10.12
C ASP A 53 2.10 -13.07 -8.66
N LEU A 54 2.26 -11.88 -8.07
CA LEU A 54 2.58 -11.74 -6.65
C LEU A 54 1.51 -12.37 -5.76
N MET A 55 0.24 -12.10 -6.03
CA MET A 55 -0.88 -12.66 -5.27
C MET A 55 -1.01 -14.18 -5.45
N HIS A 56 -0.60 -14.72 -6.60
CA HIS A 56 -0.58 -16.15 -6.85
C HIS A 56 0.58 -16.84 -6.12
N ASN A 57 1.77 -16.24 -6.13
CA ASN A 57 2.99 -16.84 -5.62
C ASN A 57 3.14 -16.72 -4.09
N LEU A 58 2.55 -15.70 -3.47
CA LEU A 58 2.58 -15.52 -2.02
C LEU A 58 1.42 -16.24 -1.33
N ASP A 59 1.70 -16.85 -0.19
CA ASP A 59 0.69 -17.46 0.68
C ASP A 59 -0.17 -16.36 1.35
N SER A 60 -1.44 -16.65 1.64
CA SER A 60 -2.30 -15.81 2.48
C SER A 60 -1.79 -15.64 3.91
N GLU A 61 -0.88 -16.50 4.38
CA GLU A 61 -0.22 -16.34 5.69
C GLU A 61 0.73 -15.12 5.77
N TYR A 62 1.07 -14.51 4.63
CA TYR A 62 1.84 -13.28 4.62
C TYR A 62 1.07 -12.13 5.28
N LYS A 63 1.82 -11.31 6.02
CA LYS A 63 1.33 -10.06 6.62
C LYS A 63 1.65 -8.91 5.69
N ALA A 64 0.62 -8.23 5.19
CA ALA A 64 0.78 -7.14 4.26
C ALA A 64 0.75 -5.78 4.98
N ILE A 65 1.78 -4.97 4.78
CA ILE A 65 1.82 -3.59 5.26
C ILE A 65 1.89 -2.68 4.06
N PHE A 66 0.92 -1.78 3.94
CA PHE A 66 0.88 -0.76 2.91
C PHE A 66 1.32 0.57 3.52
N VAL A 67 2.10 1.36 2.78
CA VAL A 67 2.55 2.68 3.23
C VAL A 67 2.25 3.69 2.12
N GLY A 68 1.41 4.68 2.41
CA GLY A 68 0.99 5.68 1.44
C GLY A 68 -0.06 6.61 2.02
N ASP A 69 -0.21 7.81 1.45
CA ASP A 69 -1.17 8.80 1.97
C ASP A 69 -2.63 8.51 1.62
N ALA A 70 -2.88 7.58 0.68
CA ALA A 70 -4.20 7.26 0.15
C ALA A 70 -4.97 8.50 -0.38
N ALA A 71 -4.26 9.62 -0.59
CA ALA A 71 -4.83 10.90 -0.97
C ALA A 71 -4.58 11.09 -2.47
N MET A 72 -5.57 10.74 -3.29
CA MET A 72 -5.49 10.79 -4.75
C MET A 72 -6.77 11.40 -5.33
N ALA A 73 -6.75 11.75 -6.61
CA ALA A 73 -7.99 12.12 -7.28
C ALA A 73 -8.92 10.88 -7.34
N PRO A 74 -10.24 11.02 -7.10
CA PRO A 74 -11.15 9.88 -7.14
C PRO A 74 -11.11 9.10 -8.46
N SER A 75 -10.81 9.78 -9.58
CA SER A 75 -10.62 9.15 -10.88
C SER A 75 -9.46 8.15 -10.91
N GLU A 76 -8.36 8.42 -10.19
CA GLU A 76 -7.21 7.51 -10.12
C GLU A 76 -7.60 6.20 -9.42
N LEU A 77 -8.48 6.26 -8.41
CA LEU A 77 -8.91 5.08 -7.66
C LEU A 77 -10.06 4.31 -8.35
N LEU A 78 -10.99 5.03 -8.97
CA LEU A 78 -12.28 4.49 -9.42
C LEU A 78 -12.37 4.24 -10.92
N MET A 79 -11.51 4.85 -11.74
CA MET A 79 -11.60 4.71 -13.20
C MET A 79 -10.62 3.67 -13.73
N VAL A 80 -11.06 3.01 -14.80
CA VAL A 80 -10.19 2.27 -15.73
C VAL A 80 -9.26 3.30 -16.41
N ASN A 81 -8.00 2.95 -16.62
CA ASN A 81 -6.92 3.89 -17.03
C ASN A 81 -6.66 5.04 -16.02
N GLY A 82 -6.97 4.83 -14.74
CA GLY A 82 -6.61 5.77 -13.65
C GLY A 82 -5.11 5.90 -13.41
N ASN A 83 -4.31 4.98 -13.96
CA ASN A 83 -2.85 5.11 -14.00
C ASN A 83 -2.44 6.22 -14.98
N ILE A 84 -1.74 7.25 -14.49
CA ILE A 84 -1.30 8.43 -15.27
C ILE A 84 -0.33 8.03 -16.41
N PHE A 85 0.26 6.83 -16.37
CA PHE A 85 1.15 6.33 -17.41
C PHE A 85 0.37 5.83 -18.64
N TRP A 86 0.37 6.64 -19.71
CA TRP A 86 -0.27 6.36 -21.00
C TRP A 86 0.17 5.06 -21.70
N ASP A 87 1.26 4.43 -21.28
CA ASP A 87 1.79 3.17 -21.83
C ASP A 87 1.44 1.92 -20.98
N MET A 88 0.83 2.11 -19.81
CA MET A 88 0.44 1.06 -18.87
C MET A 88 -1.01 1.27 -18.43
N GLY A 89 -1.94 1.11 -19.39
CA GLY A 89 -3.37 1.08 -19.09
C GLY A 89 -3.70 -0.02 -18.08
N ASN A 90 -4.60 0.29 -17.16
CA ASN A 90 -5.19 -0.70 -16.25
C ASN A 90 -6.58 -1.06 -16.75
N ASP A 91 -6.82 -2.35 -16.99
CA ASP A 91 -8.13 -2.86 -17.42
C ASP A 91 -9.18 -2.82 -16.30
N GLU A 92 -8.73 -2.68 -15.04
CA GLU A 92 -9.59 -2.66 -13.85
C GLU A 92 -9.26 -1.51 -12.89
N PRO A 93 -10.26 -0.89 -12.24
CA PRO A 93 -10.05 0.19 -11.28
C PRO A 93 -9.10 -0.19 -10.13
N GLY A 94 -8.32 0.78 -9.64
CA GLY A 94 -7.40 0.58 -8.50
C GLY A 94 -8.09 0.04 -7.25
N ILE A 95 -9.33 0.47 -6.98
CA ILE A 95 -10.11 -0.03 -5.84
C ILE A 95 -10.37 -1.54 -5.90
N THR A 96 -10.50 -2.11 -7.11
CA THR A 96 -10.69 -3.56 -7.30
C THR A 96 -9.45 -4.32 -6.86
N TRP A 97 -8.26 -3.82 -7.23
CA TRP A 97 -6.98 -4.38 -6.79
C TRP A 97 -6.78 -4.30 -5.29
N LEU A 98 -7.12 -3.17 -4.67
CA LEU A 98 -7.08 -3.01 -3.22
C LEU A 98 -7.96 -4.03 -2.49
N LYS A 99 -9.21 -4.21 -2.95
CA LYS A 99 -10.13 -5.22 -2.38
C LYS A 99 -9.61 -6.64 -2.54
N ARG A 100 -9.01 -6.97 -3.69
CA ARG A 100 -8.39 -8.28 -3.94
C ARG A 100 -7.22 -8.54 -2.99
N LEU A 101 -6.34 -7.55 -2.81
CA LEU A 101 -5.21 -7.65 -1.88
C LEU A 101 -5.68 -7.82 -0.43
N ALA A 102 -6.67 -7.04 0.00
CA ALA A 102 -7.27 -7.18 1.33
C ALA A 102 -7.90 -8.56 1.55
N GLY A 103 -8.52 -9.14 0.52
CA GLY A 103 -9.07 -10.49 0.55
C GLY A 103 -8.00 -11.59 0.60
N LYS A 104 -6.91 -11.43 -0.16
CA LYS A 104 -5.80 -12.39 -0.22
C LYS A 104 -4.96 -12.40 1.05
N PHE A 105 -4.69 -11.24 1.63
CA PHE A 105 -3.86 -11.07 2.83
C PHE A 105 -4.73 -10.62 4.00
N PRO A 106 -5.35 -11.56 4.76
CA PRO A 106 -6.28 -11.21 5.83
C PRO A 106 -5.61 -10.46 7.00
N HIS A 107 -4.30 -10.62 7.16
CA HIS A 107 -3.49 -9.82 8.06
C HIS A 107 -2.87 -8.66 7.28
N ASN A 108 -3.62 -7.56 7.19
CA ASN A 108 -3.19 -6.35 6.52
C ASN A 108 -3.33 -5.10 7.40
N ALA A 109 -2.53 -4.09 7.10
CA ALA A 109 -2.62 -2.76 7.70
C ALA A 109 -2.11 -1.70 6.70
N TRP A 110 -2.69 -0.50 6.76
CA TRP A 110 -2.27 0.66 5.98
C TRP A 110 -1.69 1.73 6.89
N LEU A 111 -0.49 2.22 6.59
CA LEU A 111 0.17 3.29 7.32
C LEU A 111 0.14 4.57 6.48
N ASN A 112 -0.46 5.61 7.04
CA ASN A 112 -0.68 6.88 6.37
C ASN A 112 0.23 7.99 6.95
N PRO A 113 1.12 8.61 6.16
CA PRO A 113 1.98 9.70 6.61
C PRO A 113 1.23 11.01 6.90
N ILE A 114 -0.02 11.15 6.46
CA ILE A 114 -0.87 12.28 6.80
C ILE A 114 -1.40 12.08 8.22
N PRO A 115 -1.33 13.10 9.10
CA PRO A 115 -1.89 13.03 10.44
C PRO A 115 -3.35 12.58 10.45
N GLU A 116 -3.72 11.67 11.36
CA GLU A 116 -5.06 11.07 11.42
C GLU A 116 -6.16 12.12 11.57
N ALA A 117 -5.87 13.19 12.33
CA ALA A 117 -6.77 14.33 12.46
C ALA A 117 -7.15 14.92 11.10
N HIS A 118 -6.25 14.93 10.12
CA HIS A 118 -6.47 15.63 8.86
C HIS A 118 -7.26 14.83 7.82
N TRP A 119 -7.46 13.53 8.03
CA TRP A 119 -7.98 12.63 7.00
C TRP A 119 -9.35 13.03 6.47
N ASP A 120 -10.19 13.67 7.27
CA ASP A 120 -11.59 13.96 6.91
C ASP A 120 -11.78 15.28 6.16
N TRP A 121 -10.76 16.14 6.05
CA TRP A 121 -10.93 17.49 5.47
C TRP A 121 -9.88 17.90 4.45
N ILE A 122 -8.81 17.13 4.27
CA ILE A 122 -7.80 17.46 3.26
C ILE A 122 -8.28 17.15 1.84
N HIS A 123 -7.55 17.67 0.87
CA HIS A 123 -7.66 17.21 -0.51
C HIS A 123 -7.32 15.71 -0.58
N GLY A 124 -8.22 14.92 -1.17
CA GLY A 124 -8.11 13.45 -1.19
C GLY A 124 -8.78 12.74 -0.01
N HIS A 125 -9.48 13.44 0.89
CA HIS A 125 -10.22 12.80 2.01
C HIS A 125 -11.19 11.70 1.54
N GLN A 126 -11.82 11.89 0.37
CA GLN A 126 -12.73 10.91 -0.22
C GLN A 126 -12.01 9.57 -0.47
N THR A 127 -10.85 9.59 -1.11
CA THR A 127 -10.09 8.36 -1.39
C THR A 127 -9.46 7.78 -0.13
N ILE A 128 -9.02 8.62 0.81
CA ILE A 128 -8.56 8.17 2.13
C ILE A 128 -9.67 7.35 2.80
N ASN A 129 -10.89 7.88 2.85
CA ASN A 129 -12.01 7.21 3.48
C ASN A 129 -12.35 5.89 2.79
N MET A 130 -12.34 5.84 1.45
CA MET A 130 -12.55 4.60 0.71
C MET A 130 -11.48 3.54 0.99
N VAL A 131 -10.21 3.94 1.14
CA VAL A 131 -9.12 3.02 1.49
C VAL A 131 -9.24 2.55 2.95
N ARG A 132 -9.66 3.44 3.87
CA ARG A 132 -9.94 3.10 5.29
C ARG A 132 -11.06 2.10 5.48
N GLU A 133 -12.03 2.07 4.56
CA GLU A 133 -13.08 1.04 4.55
C GLU A 133 -12.56 -0.35 4.16
N ILE A 134 -11.46 -0.41 3.40
CA ILE A 134 -10.87 -1.66 2.90
C ILE A 134 -9.80 -2.18 3.87
N PHE A 135 -8.96 -1.28 4.40
CA PHE A 135 -7.82 -1.63 5.26
C PHE A 135 -7.92 -0.96 6.63
N PRO A 136 -7.53 -1.65 7.72
CA PRO A 136 -7.24 -0.99 8.98
C PRO A 136 -6.11 0.02 8.77
N MET A 137 -6.41 1.31 8.88
CA MET A 137 -5.48 2.39 8.61
C MET A 137 -5.02 3.06 9.91
N PHE A 138 -3.72 3.35 10.00
CA PHE A 138 -3.10 4.02 11.13
C PHE A 138 -2.17 5.13 10.63
N GLU A 139 -2.01 6.19 11.42
CA GLU A 139 -1.01 7.22 11.14
C GLU A 139 0.41 6.63 11.18
N LEU A 140 1.32 7.13 10.35
CA LEU A 140 2.72 6.72 10.33
C LEU A 140 3.52 7.39 11.45
N THR A 141 3.19 7.01 12.68
CA THR A 141 3.90 7.36 13.92
C THR A 141 4.36 6.09 14.63
N LEU A 142 5.20 6.22 15.67
CA LEU A 142 5.57 5.07 16.51
C LEU A 142 4.34 4.39 17.12
N GLU A 143 3.39 5.18 17.61
CA GLU A 143 2.13 4.66 18.16
C GLU A 143 1.27 3.98 17.09
N GLY A 144 1.19 4.56 15.90
CA GLY A 144 0.46 3.97 14.78
C GLY A 144 1.10 2.67 14.28
N LEU A 145 2.43 2.60 14.24
CA LEU A 145 3.18 1.37 13.96
C LEU A 145 2.88 0.27 14.99
N ASP A 146 2.90 0.61 16.29
CA ASP A 146 2.56 -0.34 17.35
C ASP A 146 1.12 -0.85 17.22
N ARG A 147 0.16 0.04 16.90
CA ARG A 147 -1.24 -0.33 16.64
C ARG A 147 -1.35 -1.26 15.43
N ALA A 148 -0.65 -0.95 14.33
CA ALA A 148 -0.63 -1.76 13.12
C ALA A 148 -0.04 -3.15 13.38
N ILE A 149 1.11 -3.25 14.05
CA ILE A 149 1.74 -4.52 14.41
C ILE A 149 0.80 -5.35 15.28
N LYS A 150 0.21 -4.76 16.32
CA LYS A 150 -0.78 -5.46 17.16
C LYS A 150 -1.92 -6.03 16.32
N LYS A 151 -2.46 -5.25 15.37
CA LYS A 151 -3.52 -5.70 14.46
C LYS A 151 -3.09 -6.88 13.59
N LEU A 152 -1.86 -6.89 13.10
CA LEU A 152 -1.30 -7.97 12.28
C LEU A 152 -0.96 -9.25 13.07
N MET A 153 -0.84 -9.16 14.40
CA MET A 153 -0.51 -10.29 15.28
C MET A 153 -1.75 -11.02 15.83
N VAL A 154 -2.94 -10.43 15.73
CA VAL A 154 -4.19 -11.08 16.14
C VAL A 154 -4.45 -12.28 15.22
N ARG A 155 -4.48 -13.49 15.78
CA ARG A 155 -4.90 -14.70 15.06
C ARG A 155 -6.39 -14.59 14.72
N LYS A 156 -6.75 -14.88 13.47
CA LYS A 156 -8.16 -15.04 13.08
C LYS A 156 -8.73 -16.32 13.65
#